data_AF-A0A929FBQ5-F1
#
_entry.id   AF-A0A929FBQ5-F1
#
_cell.length_a   1.000
_cell.length_b   1.000
_cell.length_c   1.000
_cell.angle_alpha   90.00
_cell.angle_beta   90.00
_cell.angle_gamma   90.00
#
_symmetry.space_group_name_H-M   'P 1'
#
loop_
_entity.id
_entity.type
_entity.pdbx_description
1 polymer ?
#
loop_
_entity_poly.entity_id
_entity_poly.type
_entity_poly.pdbx_seq_one_letter_code
_entity_poly.pdbx_strand_id
1 'polypeptide(L)'
;MAKLQIAIEGAGADVAAAALVALDGVDGSYAVSDAMQKDGGLTAVATIVGIVGGVMIIAEQLHKWYVAWREQQADQPTIDKVLIVTAKGRLLLEEATVEDIAKALESLAK
;
A
#
# COMPACT_ATOMS: atom_id res chain seq x y z
N MET A 1 -6.64 -1.73 18.60
CA MET A 1 -6.03 -0.80 17.64
C MET A 1 -6.04 -1.48 16.29
N ALA A 2 -6.82 -0.97 15.34
CA ALA A 2 -6.85 -1.53 14.00
C ALA A 2 -5.53 -1.18 13.30
N LYS A 3 -4.96 -2.15 12.58
CA LYS A 3 -3.75 -1.97 11.78
C LYS A 3 -4.07 -2.47 10.38
N LEU A 4 -3.65 -1.72 9.39
CA LEU A 4 -3.75 -2.12 7.99
C LEU A 4 -2.35 -2.40 7.49
N GLN A 5 -2.23 -3.48 6.74
CA GLN A 5 -0.98 -3.81 6.09
C GLN A 5 -1.16 -3.64 4.59
N ILE A 6 -0.19 -3.03 3.94
CA ILE A 6 -0.09 -2.93 2.50
C ILE A 6 1.16 -3.70 2.12
N ALA A 7 0.96 -4.84 1.45
CA ALA A 7 2.03 -5.66 0.94
C ALA A 7 2.35 -5.23 -0.49
N ILE A 8 3.61 -4.88 -0.73
CA ILE A 8 4.14 -4.47 -2.03
C ILE A 8 5.17 -5.52 -2.43
N GLU A 9 4.99 -6.10 -3.61
CA GLU A 9 5.88 -7.10 -4.19
C GLU A 9 6.54 -6.52 -5.44
N GLY A 10 7.84 -6.75 -5.59
CA GLY A 10 8.63 -6.36 -6.75
C GLY A 10 9.95 -5.72 -6.36
N ALA A 11 10.82 -5.49 -7.35
CA ALA A 11 12.13 -4.88 -7.14
C ALA A 11 12.06 -3.47 -6.52
N GLY A 12 10.96 -2.75 -6.74
CA GLY A 12 10.69 -1.43 -6.17
C GLY A 12 9.99 -1.42 -4.82
N ALA A 13 9.77 -2.57 -4.20
CA ALA A 13 8.92 -2.67 -3.01
C ALA A 13 9.35 -1.76 -1.85
N ASP A 14 10.66 -1.65 -1.58
CA ASP A 14 11.20 -0.77 -0.53
C ASP A 14 10.89 0.71 -0.81
N VAL A 15 11.28 1.21 -1.99
CA VAL A 15 11.07 2.60 -2.41
C VAL A 15 9.58 2.96 -2.41
N ALA A 16 8.75 2.04 -2.91
CA ALA A 16 7.31 2.16 -2.93
C ALA A 16 6.72 2.25 -1.51
N ALA A 17 7.14 1.36 -0.61
CA ALA A 17 6.69 1.36 0.77
C ALA A 17 7.09 2.65 1.51
N ALA A 18 8.31 3.15 1.27
CA ALA A 18 8.79 4.40 1.82
C ALA A 18 7.96 5.60 1.35
N ALA A 19 7.65 5.67 0.04
CA ALA A 19 6.81 6.73 -0.52
C ALA A 19 5.37 6.68 0.03
N LEU A 20 4.85 5.48 0.29
CA LEU A 20 3.50 5.29 0.82
C LEU A 20 3.38 5.77 2.28
N VAL A 21 4.34 5.43 3.15
CA VAL A 21 4.30 5.91 4.55
C VAL A 21 4.61 7.40 4.69
N ALA A 22 5.17 8.02 3.63
CA ALA A 22 5.41 9.45 3.56
C ALA A 22 4.18 10.25 3.07
N LEU A 23 3.07 9.59 2.75
CA LEU A 23 1.81 10.26 2.39
C LEU A 23 1.28 11.11 3.55
N ASP A 24 0.86 12.32 3.25
CA ASP A 24 0.32 13.23 4.26
C ASP A 24 -1.00 12.71 4.84
N GLY A 25 -1.09 12.66 6.17
CA GLY A 25 -2.23 12.08 6.87
C GLY A 25 -2.17 10.56 7.06
N VAL A 26 -1.07 9.90 6.71
CA VAL A 26 -0.80 8.50 7.07
C VAL A 26 0.20 8.45 8.23
N ASP A 27 -0.17 7.79 9.32
CA ASP A 27 0.77 7.41 10.38
C ASP A 27 1.08 5.91 10.22
N GLY A 28 2.34 5.59 9.97
CA GLY A 28 2.75 4.24 9.65
C GLY A 28 4.26 4.03 9.66
N SER A 29 4.62 2.76 9.52
CA SER A 29 5.99 2.29 9.38
C SER A 29 5.98 1.14 8.39
N TYR A 30 7.06 0.95 7.65
CA TYR A 30 7.19 -0.22 6.78
C TYR A 30 8.37 -1.09 7.20
N ALA A 31 8.30 -2.36 6.85
CA ALA A 31 9.38 -3.31 7.00
C ALA A 31 9.60 -4.01 5.67
N VAL A 32 10.85 -4.10 5.25
CA VAL A 32 11.25 -4.90 4.09
C VAL A 32 11.55 -6.31 4.58
N SER A 33 10.96 -7.30 3.91
CA SER A 33 11.30 -8.70 4.14
C SER A 33 12.26 -9.16 3.04
N ASP A 34 13.48 -9.54 3.43
CA ASP A 34 14.45 -10.24 2.57
C ASP A 34 14.06 -11.69 2.27
N ALA A 35 12.87 -12.12 2.72
CA ALA A 35 12.31 -13.42 2.36
C ALA A 35 11.97 -13.41 0.87
N MET A 36 12.95 -13.75 0.04
CA MET A 36 12.82 -13.97 -1.39
C MET A 36 11.63 -14.90 -1.61
N GLN A 37 10.52 -14.36 -2.13
CA GLN A 37 9.38 -15.18 -2.48
C GLN A 37 9.80 -16.19 -3.57
N LYS A 38 9.04 -17.27 -3.75
CA LYS A 38 9.38 -18.35 -4.70
C LYS A 38 9.62 -17.87 -6.13
N ASP A 39 9.17 -16.67 -6.49
CA ASP A 39 9.34 -16.03 -7.80
C ASP A 39 10.49 -14.98 -7.83
N GLY A 40 11.31 -14.87 -6.79
CA GLY A 40 12.50 -14.01 -6.79
C GLY A 40 12.28 -12.53 -6.46
N GLY A 41 11.03 -12.11 -6.18
CA GLY A 41 10.69 -10.73 -5.84
C GLY A 41 10.97 -10.35 -4.38
N LEU A 42 11.38 -9.10 -4.15
CA LEU A 42 11.41 -8.47 -2.83
C LEU A 42 9.97 -8.17 -2.37
N THR A 43 9.69 -8.31 -1.07
CA THR A 43 8.40 -7.93 -0.49
C THR A 43 8.63 -6.89 0.61
N ALA A 44 8.03 -5.72 0.46
CA ALA A 44 7.92 -4.73 1.52
C ALA A 44 6.49 -4.71 2.06
N VAL A 45 6.36 -4.68 3.38
CA VAL A 45 5.08 -4.57 4.06
C VAL A 45 5.02 -3.23 4.76
N ALA A 46 4.26 -2.30 4.21
CA ALA A 46 3.90 -1.06 4.86
C ALA A 46 2.77 -1.33 5.87
N THR A 47 2.94 -0.91 7.11
CA THR A 47 1.91 -0.99 8.15
C THR A 47 1.40 0.41 8.45
N ILE A 48 0.15 0.68 8.10
CA ILE A 48 -0.56 1.90 8.46
C ILE A 48 -1.27 1.67 9.79
N VAL A 49 -0.95 2.49 10.80
CA VAL A 49 -1.48 2.40 12.16
C VAL A 49 -2.43 3.55 12.51
N GLY A 50 -2.45 4.62 11.70
CA GLY A 50 -3.36 5.75 11.86
C GLY A 50 -3.63 6.48 10.56
N ILE A 51 -4.80 7.12 10.49
CA ILE A 51 -5.22 7.99 9.40
C ILE A 51 -5.67 9.32 10.01
N VAL A 52 -5.06 10.41 9.57
CA VAL A 52 -5.39 11.77 9.96
C VAL A 52 -5.92 12.48 8.72
N GLY A 53 -7.24 12.72 8.66
CA GLY A 53 -7.88 13.36 7.49
C GLY A 53 -9.09 12.62 6.92
N GLY A 54 -9.42 11.44 7.46
CA GLY A 54 -10.61 10.68 7.07
C GLY A 54 -10.36 9.69 5.93
N VAL A 55 -11.16 8.63 5.93
CA VAL A 55 -10.95 7.42 5.10
C VAL A 55 -10.91 7.72 3.60
N MET A 56 -11.83 8.55 3.10
CA MET A 56 -11.92 8.86 1.67
C MET A 56 -10.71 9.61 1.15
N ILE A 57 -10.16 10.54 1.95
CA ILE A 57 -8.97 11.31 1.54
C ILE A 57 -7.78 10.36 1.37
N ILE A 58 -7.57 9.45 2.32
CA ILE A 58 -6.48 8.48 2.22
C ILE A 58 -6.72 7.47 1.11
N ALA A 59 -7.96 7.05 0.86
CA ALA A 59 -8.29 6.18 -0.25
C ALA A 59 -7.90 6.81 -1.60
N GLU A 60 -8.23 8.09 -1.80
CA GLU A 60 -7.83 8.83 -2.99
C GLU A 60 -6.32 8.98 -3.12
N GLN A 61 -5.64 9.31 -2.03
CA GLN A 61 -4.18 9.45 -2.04
C GLN A 61 -3.49 8.13 -2.36
N LEU A 62 -3.93 7.02 -1.78
CA LEU A 62 -3.37 5.70 -2.04
C LEU A 62 -3.59 5.27 -3.49
N HIS A 63 -4.78 5.53 -4.03
CA HIS A 63 -5.08 5.28 -5.44
C HIS A 63 -4.18 6.12 -6.36
N LYS A 64 -4.06 7.43 -6.10
CA LYS A 64 -3.18 8.33 -6.86
C LYS A 64 -1.71 7.91 -6.79
N TRP A 65 -1.23 7.54 -5.61
CA TRP A 65 0.12 7.02 -5.40
C TRP A 65 0.36 5.77 -6.25
N TYR A 66 -0.59 4.81 -6.24
CA TYR A 66 -0.46 3.57 -7.01
C TYR A 66 -0.43 3.82 -8.52
N VAL A 67 -1.36 4.65 -9.03
CA VAL A 67 -1.41 5.01 -10.45
C VAL A 67 -0.13 5.72 -10.88
N ALA A 68 0.33 6.71 -10.11
CA ALA A 68 1.57 7.44 -10.41
C ALA A 68 2.78 6.49 -10.45
N TRP A 69 2.84 5.52 -9.54
CA TRP A 69 3.88 4.49 -9.56
C TRP A 69 3.83 3.62 -10.82
N ARG A 70 2.64 3.18 -11.24
CA ARG A 70 2.47 2.39 -12.46
C ARG A 70 2.83 3.16 -13.73
N GLU A 71 2.60 4.47 -13.76
CA GLU A 71 2.96 5.33 -14.88
C GLU A 71 4.47 5.64 -14.94
N GLN A 72 5.16 5.66 -13.80
CA GLN A 72 6.59 5.98 -13.68
C GLN A 72 7.54 4.77 -13.80
N GLN A 73 7.04 3.60 -14.20
CA GLN A 73 7.83 2.36 -14.33
C GLN A 73 9.03 2.46 -15.30
N ALA A 74 9.10 3.48 -16.15
CA ALA A 74 10.25 3.70 -17.02
C ALA A 74 11.51 4.16 -16.26
N ASP A 75 11.33 4.88 -15.14
CA ASP A 75 12.42 5.52 -14.38
C ASP A 75 12.59 4.93 -12.96
N GLN A 76 11.70 4.02 -12.53
CA GLN A 76 11.70 3.43 -11.19
C GLN A 76 11.64 1.89 -11.22
N PRO A 77 12.17 1.20 -10.18
CA PRO A 77 12.16 -0.26 -10.13
C PRO A 77 10.74 -0.82 -10.07
N THR A 78 10.47 -1.93 -10.76
CA THR A 78 9.11 -2.43 -10.97
C THR A 78 8.43 -2.87 -9.68
N ILE A 79 7.12 -2.58 -9.61
CA ILE A 79 6.21 -3.15 -8.63
C ILE A 79 5.34 -4.18 -9.37
N ASP A 80 5.43 -5.43 -8.97
CA ASP A 80 4.68 -6.52 -9.58
C ASP A 80 3.26 -6.58 -8.99
N LYS A 81 3.10 -6.26 -7.70
CA LYS A 81 1.82 -6.37 -7.00
C LYS A 81 1.72 -5.46 -5.80
N VAL A 82 0.52 -4.89 -5.57
CA VAL A 82 0.20 -4.20 -4.31
C VAL A 82 -1.13 -4.70 -3.75
N LEU A 83 -1.10 -5.17 -2.50
CA LEU A 83 -2.24 -5.74 -1.79
C LEU A 83 -2.53 -4.98 -0.51
N ILE A 84 -3.77 -4.53 -0.34
CA ILE A 84 -4.28 -4.11 0.96
C ILE A 84 -4.72 -5.35 1.72
N VAL A 85 -4.10 -5.60 2.87
CA VAL A 85 -4.35 -6.73 3.76
C VAL A 85 -5.14 -6.26 4.97
N THR A 86 -6.34 -6.80 5.10
CA THR A 86 -7.27 -6.53 6.20
C THR A 86 -7.58 -7.82 6.95
N ALA A 87 -8.22 -7.71 8.12
CA ALA A 87 -8.75 -8.89 8.82
C ALA A 87 -9.83 -9.65 8.02
N LYS A 88 -10.48 -9.00 7.05
CA LYS A 88 -11.55 -9.58 6.23
C LYS A 88 -11.03 -10.25 4.94
N GLY A 89 -9.78 -10.02 4.57
CA GLY A 89 -9.21 -10.52 3.32
C GLY A 89 -8.16 -9.59 2.72
N ARG A 90 -7.84 -9.82 1.44
CA ARG A 90 -6.86 -9.05 0.67
C ARG A 90 -7.54 -8.40 -0.54
N LEU A 91 -7.19 -7.15 -0.84
CA LEU A 91 -7.64 -6.40 -2.00
C LEU A 91 -6.46 -6.04 -2.89
N LEU A 92 -6.53 -6.34 -4.19
CA LEU A 92 -5.51 -5.99 -5.18
C LEU A 92 -5.75 -4.58 -5.69
N LEU A 93 -4.75 -3.71 -5.56
CA LEU A 93 -4.85 -2.30 -5.96
C LEU A 93 -4.91 -2.08 -7.47
N GLU A 94 -4.45 -3.04 -8.29
CA GLU A 94 -4.46 -2.93 -9.75
C GLU A 94 -5.85 -2.75 -10.36
N GLU A 95 -6.88 -3.30 -9.71
CA GLU A 95 -8.27 -3.27 -10.18
C GLU A 95 -9.21 -2.55 -9.18
N ALA A 96 -8.66 -2.02 -8.08
CA ALA A 96 -9.47 -1.43 -7.02
C ALA A 96 -9.84 0.03 -7.33
N THR A 97 -11.10 0.39 -7.16
CA THR A 97 -11.52 1.80 -7.18
C THR A 97 -11.20 2.49 -5.86
N VAL A 98 -11.29 3.83 -5.85
CA VAL A 98 -11.21 4.62 -4.61
C VAL A 98 -12.24 4.15 -3.58
N GLU A 99 -13.47 3.80 -3.99
CA GLU A 99 -14.48 3.31 -3.05
C GLU A 99 -14.12 1.93 -2.46
N ASP A 100 -13.52 1.04 -3.24
CA ASP A 100 -13.09 -0.27 -2.76
C ASP A 100 -11.94 -0.14 -1.75
N ILE A 101 -10.99 0.76 -2.03
CA ILE A 101 -9.91 1.11 -1.11
C ILE A 101 -10.50 1.73 0.17
N ALA A 102 -11.44 2.67 0.05
CA ALA A 102 -12.09 3.30 1.21
C ALA A 102 -12.78 2.25 2.10
N LYS A 103 -13.53 1.31 1.52
CA LYS A 103 -14.16 0.21 2.28
C LYS A 103 -13.15 -0.66 3.01
N ALA A 104 -11.98 -0.92 2.42
CA ALA A 104 -10.91 -1.65 3.10
C ALA A 104 -10.37 -0.86 4.31
N LEU A 105 -10.24 0.47 4.14
CA LEU A 105 -9.75 1.41 5.15
C LEU A 105 -10.78 1.72 6.26
N GLU A 106 -12.10 1.56 6.04
CA GLU A 106 -13.13 1.76 7.07
C GLU A 106 -12.86 0.96 8.36
N SER A 107 -12.22 -0.20 8.23
CA SER A 107 -11.84 -1.02 9.38
C SER A 107 -10.83 -0.35 10.33
N LEU A 108 -10.11 0.68 9.85
CA LEU A 108 -9.21 1.52 10.64
C LEU A 108 -9.90 2.72 11.31
N ALA A 109 -11.06 3.14 10.81
CA ALA A 109 -11.69 4.42 11.18
C ALA A 109 -12.57 4.34 12.44
N LYS A 110 -12.21 3.47 13.39
CA LYS A 110 -12.92 3.34 14.67
C LYS A 110 -12.36 4.27 15.73
#